data_AF-A0A0D7CIX1-F1
#
_entry.id   AF-A0A0D7CIX1-F1
#
_cell.length_a   1.000
_cell.length_b   1.000
_cell.length_c   1.000
_cell.angle_alpha   90.00
_cell.angle_beta   90.00
_cell.angle_gamma   90.00
#
_symmetry.space_group_name_H-M   'P 1'
#
loop_
_entity.id
_entity.type
_entity.pdbx_description
1 polymer ?
#
loop_
_entity_poly.entity_id
_entity_poly.type
_entity_poly.pdbx_seq_one_letter_code
_entity_poly.pdbx_strand_id
1 'polypeptide(L)'
;MQYHWRCWGEWQPENWELNLAVVRDGTVVGTQGISARDFSVRREVGTGSWLGRAYHRQGLGTEMRAAVLHLAFAGLGAQHAVSGAYADNAASLEVSRKLGYHEDGIEHHAVRAKPAVLRRLRLTAEQWRQHQLFPVKMTGLPECLPWFGLA
;
A
#
# COMPACT_ATOMS: atom_id res chain seq x y z
N MET A 1 18.09 4.85 1.81
CA MET A 1 18.32 4.37 3.19
C MET A 1 17.73 5.29 4.25
N GLN A 2 18.07 6.58 4.28
CA GLN A 2 17.55 7.54 5.28
C GLN A 2 16.02 7.48 5.47
N TYR A 3 15.26 7.37 4.37
CA TYR A 3 13.80 7.20 4.41
C TYR A 3 13.35 6.00 5.26
N HIS A 4 13.87 4.80 4.97
CA HIS A 4 13.48 3.58 5.68
C HIS A 4 13.88 3.61 7.16
N TRP A 5 15.07 4.14 7.47
CA TRP A 5 15.50 4.32 8.86
C TRP A 5 14.60 5.27 9.63
N ARG A 6 14.15 6.34 8.99
CA ARG A 6 13.18 7.26 9.57
C ARG A 6 11.84 6.55 9.83
N CYS A 7 11.30 5.80 8.88
CA CYS A 7 10.05 5.05 9.08
C CYS A 7 10.15 4.09 10.28
N TRP A 8 11.29 3.43 10.47
CA TRP A 8 11.50 2.55 11.61
C TRP A 8 11.71 3.32 12.92
N GLY A 9 12.48 4.41 12.90
CA GLY A 9 12.75 5.21 14.09
C GLY A 9 11.55 6.02 14.59
N GLU A 10 10.63 6.38 13.69
CA GLU A 10 9.39 7.11 14.00
C GLU A 10 8.21 6.19 14.28
N TRP A 11 8.40 4.86 14.22
CA TRP A 11 7.31 3.91 14.37
C TRP A 11 6.65 4.04 15.75
N GLN A 12 5.35 4.30 15.73
CA GLN A 12 4.46 4.24 16.89
C GLN A 12 3.17 3.51 16.50
N PRO A 13 2.47 2.83 17.43
CA PRO A 13 1.17 2.21 17.16
C PRO A 13 0.15 3.17 16.51
N GLU A 14 0.23 4.46 16.84
CA GLU A 14 -0.64 5.52 16.30
C GLU A 14 -0.13 6.10 14.97
N ASN A 15 1.12 5.84 14.57
CA ASN A 15 1.68 6.34 13.32
C ASN A 15 2.84 5.44 12.87
N TRP A 16 2.57 4.60 11.87
CA TRP A 16 3.53 3.63 11.39
C TRP A 16 3.59 3.57 9.87
N GLU A 17 4.74 3.15 9.37
CA GLU A 17 4.96 2.86 7.97
C GLU A 17 5.84 1.62 7.79
N LEU A 18 5.25 0.57 7.24
CA LEU A 18 5.89 -0.68 6.90
C LEU A 18 6.30 -0.68 5.43
N ASN A 19 7.60 -0.70 5.18
CA ASN A 19 8.17 -0.80 3.85
C ASN A 19 8.62 -2.25 3.57
N LEU A 20 7.88 -2.96 2.74
CA LEU A 20 8.17 -4.37 2.40
C LEU A 20 8.98 -4.47 1.12
N ALA A 21 10.06 -5.23 1.15
CA ALA A 21 10.80 -5.59 -0.05
C ALA A 21 9.97 -6.53 -0.94
N VAL A 22 9.92 -6.24 -2.23
CA VAL A 22 9.34 -7.14 -3.23
C VAL A 22 10.47 -7.96 -3.82
N VAL A 23 10.41 -9.28 -3.62
CA VAL A 23 11.45 -10.22 -4.06
C VAL A 23 10.89 -11.13 -5.14
N ARG A 24 11.61 -11.25 -6.25
CA ARG A 24 11.31 -12.18 -7.34
C ARG A 24 12.56 -12.97 -7.67
N ASP A 25 12.46 -14.31 -7.65
CA ASP A 25 13.55 -15.22 -7.99
C ASP A 25 14.86 -14.88 -7.23
N GLY A 26 14.73 -14.61 -5.92
CA GLY A 26 15.83 -14.22 -5.04
C GLY A 26 16.33 -12.78 -5.19
N THR A 27 15.77 -11.99 -6.12
CA THR A 27 16.21 -10.63 -6.40
C THR A 27 15.22 -9.61 -5.84
N VAL A 28 15.71 -8.57 -5.15
CA VAL A 28 14.88 -7.42 -4.77
C VAL A 28 14.56 -6.57 -5.99
N VAL A 29 13.28 -6.46 -6.33
CA VAL A 29 12.80 -5.79 -7.55
C VAL A 29 12.02 -4.51 -7.30
N GLY A 30 11.68 -4.23 -6.04
CA GLY A 30 10.92 -3.04 -5.65
C GLY A 30 10.57 -3.00 -4.17
N THR A 31 9.67 -2.07 -3.84
CA THR A 31 9.05 -1.97 -2.51
C THR A 31 7.55 -1.81 -2.65
N GLN A 32 6.82 -2.38 -1.69
CA GLN A 32 5.41 -2.09 -1.46
C GLN A 32 5.27 -1.63 -0.01
N GLY A 33 4.97 -0.35 0.16
CA GLY A 33 4.69 0.27 1.45
C GLY A 33 3.22 0.17 1.83
N ILE A 34 2.98 0.05 3.14
CA ILE A 34 1.69 0.21 3.80
C ILE A 34 1.90 1.08 5.05
N SER A 35 1.03 2.05 5.27
CA SER A 35 1.12 2.97 6.40
C SER A 35 -0.24 3.25 7.00
N ALA A 36 -0.27 3.71 8.25
CA ALA A 36 -1.49 4.22 8.84
C ALA A 36 -1.19 5.26 9.92
N ARG A 37 -2.22 6.09 10.18
CA ARG A 37 -2.30 6.94 11.37
C ARG A 37 -3.56 6.57 12.12
N ASP A 38 -3.45 6.50 13.44
CA ASP A 38 -4.54 6.17 14.37
C ASP A 38 -5.30 4.91 13.93
N PHE A 39 -4.57 3.86 13.53
CA PHE A 39 -5.15 2.71 12.83
C PHE A 39 -6.23 1.99 13.66
N SER A 40 -6.02 1.85 14.97
CA SER A 40 -6.97 1.23 15.90
C SER A 40 -8.36 1.89 15.85
N VAL A 41 -8.40 3.19 15.54
CA VAL A 41 -9.61 4.00 15.41
C VAL A 41 -10.08 4.08 13.96
N ARG A 42 -9.23 4.54 13.03
CA ARG A 42 -9.61 4.84 11.65
C ARG A 42 -9.85 3.60 10.80
N ARG A 43 -9.17 2.50 11.12
CA ARG A 43 -9.16 1.25 10.32
C ARG A 43 -8.90 1.52 8.83
N GLU A 44 -8.04 2.50 8.54
CA GLU A 44 -7.69 2.93 7.20
C GLU A 44 -6.17 2.86 7.02
N VAL A 45 -5.73 2.27 5.92
CA VAL A 45 -4.31 2.20 5.55
C VAL A 45 -4.04 3.00 4.27
N GLY A 46 -2.86 3.58 4.15
CA GLY A 46 -2.28 4.08 2.92
C GLY A 46 -1.38 3.04 2.26
N THR A 47 -1.30 3.08 0.93
CA THR A 47 -0.35 2.26 0.16
C THR A 47 0.47 3.11 -0.80
N GLY A 48 1.76 2.79 -0.92
CA GLY A 48 2.69 3.41 -1.85
C GLY A 48 3.69 2.38 -2.36
N SER A 49 4.29 2.57 -3.53
CA SER A 49 5.14 1.54 -4.11
C SER A 49 6.04 2.03 -5.23
N TRP A 50 7.12 1.31 -5.47
CA TRP A 50 7.89 1.40 -6.72
C TRP A 50 8.40 0.03 -7.14
N LEU A 51 8.60 -0.14 -8.45
CA LEU A 51 9.25 -1.30 -9.05
C LEU A 51 10.37 -0.82 -9.98
N GLY A 52 11.45 -1.59 -10.06
CA GLY A 52 12.49 -1.36 -11.05
C GLY A 52 11.92 -1.43 -12.46
N ARG A 53 12.37 -0.55 -13.36
CA ARG A 53 11.81 -0.42 -14.72
C ARG A 53 11.85 -1.73 -15.53
N ALA A 54 12.88 -2.55 -15.33
CA ALA A 54 13.01 -3.87 -15.97
C ALA A 54 11.88 -4.84 -15.58
N TYR A 55 11.20 -4.59 -14.46
CA TYR A 55 10.14 -5.43 -13.89
C TYR A 55 8.73 -4.88 -14.14
N HIS A 56 8.59 -3.78 -14.88
CA HIS A 56 7.29 -3.20 -15.23
C HIS A 56 6.56 -4.05 -16.27
N ARG A 57 5.22 -3.92 -16.31
CA ARG A 57 4.33 -4.59 -17.28
C ARG A 57 4.35 -6.14 -17.23
N GLN A 58 4.76 -6.70 -16.09
CA GLN A 58 4.81 -8.14 -15.84
C GLN A 58 3.79 -8.61 -14.79
N GLY A 59 2.79 -7.79 -14.46
CA GLY A 59 1.78 -8.12 -13.43
C GLY A 59 2.22 -7.91 -11.98
N LEU A 60 3.53 -7.85 -11.72
CA LEU A 60 4.11 -7.71 -10.38
C LEU A 60 3.55 -6.55 -9.56
N GLY A 61 3.26 -5.42 -10.21
CA GLY A 61 2.72 -4.26 -9.49
C GLY A 61 1.33 -4.49 -8.91
N THR A 62 0.50 -5.28 -9.61
CA THR A 62 -0.82 -5.68 -9.12
C THR A 62 -0.68 -6.73 -8.02
N GLU A 63 0.21 -7.71 -8.20
CA GLU A 63 0.44 -8.80 -7.25
C GLU A 63 1.00 -8.29 -5.91
N MET A 64 2.02 -7.43 -5.92
CA MET A 64 2.58 -6.87 -4.69
C MET A 64 1.57 -6.02 -3.91
N ARG A 65 0.71 -5.25 -4.60
CA ARG A 65 -0.34 -4.47 -3.97
C ARG A 65 -1.42 -5.38 -3.39
N ALA A 66 -1.80 -6.44 -4.09
CA ALA A 66 -2.72 -7.44 -3.57
C ALA A 66 -2.22 -8.09 -2.27
N ALA A 67 -0.91 -8.36 -2.18
CA ALA A 67 -0.30 -8.92 -0.97
C ALA A 67 -0.47 -8.00 0.25
N VAL A 68 -0.19 -6.70 0.12
CA VAL A 68 -0.37 -5.77 1.25
C VAL A 68 -1.84 -5.46 1.55
N LEU A 69 -2.73 -5.56 0.57
CA LEU A 69 -4.17 -5.46 0.83
C LEU A 69 -4.67 -6.66 1.63
N HIS A 70 -4.14 -7.86 1.37
CA HIS A 70 -4.44 -9.02 2.19
C HIS A 70 -3.95 -8.81 3.63
N LEU A 71 -2.73 -8.32 3.84
CA LEU A 71 -2.26 -7.91 5.17
C LEU A 71 -3.21 -6.89 5.81
N ALA A 72 -3.60 -5.84 5.09
CA ALA A 72 -4.47 -4.79 5.60
C ALA A 72 -5.84 -5.32 6.04
N PHE A 73 -6.55 -5.99 5.14
CA PHE A 73 -7.94 -6.38 5.36
C PHE A 73 -8.09 -7.67 6.17
N ALA A 74 -7.38 -8.75 5.80
CA ALA A 74 -7.46 -10.02 6.51
C ALA A 74 -6.57 -10.06 7.75
N GLY A 75 -5.39 -9.45 7.70
CA GLY A 75 -4.45 -9.49 8.81
C GLY A 75 -4.76 -8.46 9.90
N LEU A 76 -4.85 -7.19 9.51
CA LEU A 76 -4.98 -6.07 10.45
C LEU A 76 -6.44 -5.64 10.70
N GLY A 77 -7.39 -6.18 9.94
CA GLY A 77 -8.81 -5.83 10.05
C GLY A 77 -9.15 -4.41 9.59
N ALA A 78 -8.42 -3.89 8.59
CA ALA A 78 -8.74 -2.60 7.98
C ALA A 78 -10.15 -2.62 7.36
N GLN A 79 -10.79 -1.47 7.31
CA GLN A 79 -12.06 -1.23 6.62
C GLN A 79 -11.86 -0.49 5.29
N HIS A 80 -10.78 0.30 5.20
CA HIS A 80 -10.45 1.09 4.03
C HIS A 80 -8.95 0.98 3.70
N ALA A 81 -8.64 0.95 2.40
CA ALA A 81 -7.30 1.20 1.90
C ALA A 81 -7.36 2.38 0.93
N VAL A 82 -6.48 3.36 1.14
CA VAL A 82 -6.30 4.50 0.24
C VAL A 82 -4.97 4.41 -0.50
N SER A 83 -4.94 4.99 -1.69
CA SER A 83 -3.73 5.16 -2.48
C SER A 83 -3.80 6.46 -3.26
N GLY A 84 -2.67 6.87 -3.80
CA GLY A 84 -2.55 8.05 -4.63
C GLY A 84 -1.71 7.74 -5.86
N ALA A 85 -2.15 8.21 -7.02
CA ALA A 85 -1.35 8.18 -8.23
C ALA A 85 -1.38 9.55 -8.89
N TYR A 86 -0.22 10.06 -9.31
CA TYR A 86 -0.20 11.26 -10.14
C TYR A 86 -0.96 11.01 -11.44
N ALA A 87 -1.63 12.04 -11.95
CA ALA A 87 -2.54 11.91 -13.10
C ALA A 87 -1.84 11.36 -14.37
N ASP A 88 -0.52 11.52 -14.48
CA ASP A 88 0.31 10.99 -15.57
C ASP A 88 0.82 9.55 -15.31
N ASN A 89 0.62 9.00 -14.12
CA ASN A 89 1.03 7.65 -13.75
C ASN A 89 -0.05 6.61 -14.06
N ALA A 90 -0.24 6.36 -15.35
CA ALA A 90 -1.21 5.38 -15.85
C ALA A 90 -1.00 3.96 -15.29
N ALA A 91 0.25 3.56 -15.01
CA ALA A 91 0.56 2.24 -14.49
C ALA A 91 0.00 2.01 -13.08
N SER A 92 0.14 3.00 -12.18
CA SER A 92 -0.40 2.89 -10.82
C SER A 92 -1.92 2.95 -10.81
N LEU A 93 -2.52 3.81 -11.64
CA LEU A 93 -3.97 3.89 -11.81
C LEU A 93 -4.56 2.55 -12.29
N GLU A 94 -3.93 1.92 -13.27
CA GLU A 94 -4.38 0.62 -13.80
C GLU A 94 -4.23 -0.52 -12.77
N VAL A 95 -3.17 -0.51 -11.95
CA VAL A 95 -3.03 -1.44 -10.81
C VAL A 95 -4.20 -1.27 -9.85
N SER A 96 -4.51 -0.03 -9.47
CA SER A 96 -5.60 0.27 -8.55
C SER A 96 -6.97 -0.12 -9.12
N ARG A 97 -7.23 0.18 -10.41
CA ARG A 97 -8.47 -0.23 -11.09
C ARG A 97 -8.65 -1.75 -11.09
N LYS A 98 -7.60 -2.51 -11.40
CA LYS A 98 -7.64 -3.99 -11.38
C LYS A 98 -8.00 -4.55 -10.00
N LEU A 99 -7.54 -3.90 -8.94
CA LEU A 99 -7.78 -4.32 -7.55
C LEU A 99 -9.11 -3.78 -6.97
N GLY A 100 -9.95 -3.16 -7.80
CA GLY A 100 -11.29 -2.70 -7.40
C GLY A 100 -11.30 -1.35 -6.67
N TYR A 101 -10.23 -0.56 -6.73
CA TYR A 101 -10.25 0.80 -6.19
C TYR A 101 -11.18 1.69 -7.02
N HIS A 102 -11.81 2.65 -6.34
CA HIS A 102 -12.57 3.74 -6.93
C HIS A 102 -11.89 5.09 -6.68
N GLU A 103 -12.18 6.09 -7.51
CA GLU A 103 -11.71 7.46 -7.28
C GLU A 103 -12.37 8.06 -6.02
N ASP A 104 -11.57 8.77 -5.22
CA ASP A 104 -11.94 9.36 -3.92
C ASP A 104 -11.46 10.81 -3.82
N GLY A 105 -11.41 11.52 -4.95
CA GLY A 105 -11.04 12.92 -5.04
C GLY A 105 -9.62 13.19 -5.57
N ILE A 106 -9.16 14.41 -5.36
CA ILE A 106 -7.90 14.92 -5.91
C ILE A 106 -7.11 15.68 -4.84
N GLU A 107 -5.78 15.67 -4.95
CA GLU A 107 -4.88 16.53 -4.19
C GLU A 107 -3.92 17.27 -5.13
N HIS A 108 -3.41 18.42 -4.69
CA HIS A 108 -2.39 19.18 -5.40
C HIS A 108 -1.09 19.15 -4.61
N HIS A 109 -0.04 18.60 -5.22
CA HIS A 109 1.28 18.50 -4.61
C HIS A 109 2.29 19.35 -5.37
N ALA A 110 3.36 19.77 -4.69
CA ALA A 110 4.52 20.38 -5.33
C ALA A 110 5.57 19.29 -5.61
N VAL A 111 5.73 18.92 -6.87
CA VAL A 111 6.75 17.95 -7.32
C VAL A 111 7.79 18.69 -8.14
N ARG A 112 9.04 18.72 -7.66
CA ARG A 112 10.13 19.49 -8.30
C ARG A 112 9.73 20.93 -8.60
N ALA A 113 9.10 21.58 -7.60
CA ALA A 113 8.59 22.96 -7.66
C ALA A 113 7.52 23.22 -8.75
N LYS A 114 6.84 22.18 -9.24
CA LYS A 114 5.69 22.29 -10.15
C LYS A 114 4.44 21.68 -9.53
N PRO A 115 3.24 22.24 -9.81
CA PRO A 115 2.00 21.63 -9.36
C PRO A 115 1.80 20.29 -10.06
N ALA A 116 1.47 19.26 -9.29
CA ALA A 116 1.12 17.94 -9.77
C ALA A 116 -0.20 17.52 -9.13
N VAL A 117 -1.11 16.99 -9.93
CA VAL A 117 -2.40 16.49 -9.45
C VAL A 117 -2.28 15.02 -9.10
N LEU A 118 -2.57 14.69 -7.86
CA LEU A 118 -2.70 13.33 -7.37
C LEU A 118 -4.17 12.91 -7.42
N ARG A 119 -4.49 11.81 -8.08
CA ARG A 119 -5.79 11.14 -7.99
C ARG A 119 -5.79 10.28 -6.74
N ARG A 120 -6.73 10.53 -5.84
CA ARG A 120 -6.98 9.71 -4.66
C ARG A 120 -7.84 8.52 -5.04
N LEU A 121 -7.50 7.38 -4.47
CA LEU A 121 -8.14 6.10 -4.73
C LEU A 121 -8.50 5.45 -3.40
N ARG A 122 -9.69 4.85 -3.32
CA ARG A 122 -10.19 4.16 -2.14
C ARG A 122 -10.71 2.77 -2.48
N LEU A 123 -10.43 1.81 -1.62
CA LEU A 123 -10.94 0.45 -1.66
C LEU A 123 -11.51 0.10 -0.29
N THR A 124 -12.75 -0.39 -0.23
CA THR A 124 -13.37 -0.88 1.01
C THR A 124 -13.08 -2.37 1.22
N ALA A 125 -13.19 -2.82 2.47
CA ALA A 125 -13.07 -4.25 2.79
C ALA A 125 -14.11 -5.11 2.07
N GLU A 126 -15.31 -4.58 1.81
CA GLU A 126 -16.35 -5.25 1.03
C GLU A 126 -15.94 -5.44 -0.43
N GLN A 127 -15.51 -4.35 -1.09
CA GLN A 127 -15.03 -4.39 -2.47
C GLN A 127 -13.85 -5.34 -2.62
N TRP A 128 -12.91 -5.31 -1.67
CA TRP A 128 -11.76 -6.21 -1.64
C TRP A 128 -12.17 -7.68 -1.55
N ARG A 129 -13.14 -8.04 -0.68
CA ARG A 129 -13.64 -9.43 -0.58
C ARG A 129 -14.25 -9.92 -1.89
N GLN A 130 -14.88 -9.03 -2.66
CA GLN A 130 -15.47 -9.37 -3.96
C GLN A 130 -14.41 -9.50 -5.09
N HIS A 131 -13.21 -8.93 -4.91
CA HIS A 131 -12.20 -8.78 -5.97
C HIS A 131 -10.80 -9.28 -5.54
N GLN A 132 -10.74 -10.48 -4.97
CA GLN A 132 -9.47 -11.12 -4.65
C GLN A 132 -8.87 -11.78 -5.91
N LEU A 133 -7.82 -11.17 -6.44
CA LEU A 133 -7.17 -11.63 -7.68
C LEU A 133 -6.10 -12.72 -7.47
N PHE A 134 -5.50 -12.77 -6.27
CA PHE A 134 -4.36 -13.64 -5.99
C PHE A 134 -4.53 -14.35 -4.65
N PRO A 135 -4.15 -15.64 -4.56
CA PRO A 135 -3.98 -16.27 -3.27
C PRO A 135 -2.77 -15.64 -2.55
N VAL A 136 -2.93 -15.27 -1.29
CA VAL A 136 -1.86 -14.69 -0.47
C VAL A 136 -1.70 -15.52 0.79
N LYS A 137 -0.44 -15.85 1.11
CA LYS A 137 -0.06 -16.44 2.39
C LYS A 137 0.66 -15.40 3.22
N MET A 138 0.29 -15.34 4.50
CA MET A 138 0.91 -14.47 5.49
C MET A 138 1.32 -15.30 6.70
N THR A 139 2.49 -15.03 7.27
CA THR A 139 3.06 -15.77 8.40
C THR A 139 3.73 -14.83 9.39
N GLY A 140 3.71 -15.15 10.68
CA GLY A 140 4.38 -14.35 11.73
C GLY A 140 3.69 -13.02 12.06
N LEU A 141 2.43 -12.85 11.67
CA LEU A 141 1.66 -11.65 12.03
C LEU A 141 1.29 -11.56 13.53
N PRO A 142 0.86 -12.64 14.22
CA PRO A 142 0.36 -12.53 15.59
C PRO A 142 1.32 -11.81 16.55
N GLU A 143 2.61 -12.08 16.45
CA GLU A 143 3.66 -11.48 17.28
C GLU A 143 3.89 -10.00 16.96
N CYS A 144 3.44 -9.54 15.79
CA CYS A 144 3.60 -8.16 15.33
C CYS A 144 2.39 -7.26 15.66
N LEU A 145 1.22 -7.82 15.99
CA LEU A 145 -0.03 -7.06 16.20
C LEU A 145 0.11 -5.85 17.17
N PRO A 146 0.82 -5.95 18.30
CA PRO A 146 1.00 -4.82 19.21
C PRO A 146 1.69 -3.61 18.56
N TRP A 147 2.59 -3.84 17.59
CA TRP A 147 3.27 -2.77 16.87
C TRP A 147 2.32 -1.96 15.99
N PHE A 148 1.16 -2.52 15.62
CA PHE A 148 0.12 -1.85 14.84
C PHE A 148 -1.01 -1.26 15.70
N GLY A 149 -0.87 -1.29 17.03
CA GLY A 149 -1.90 -0.83 17.96
C GLY A 149 -3.08 -1.79 18.09
N LEU A 150 -2.84 -3.08 17.85
CA LEU A 150 -3.83 -4.15 17.92
C LEU A 150 -3.50 -5.11 19.08
N ALA A 151 -4.53 -5.78 19.59
CA ALA A 151 -4.43 -6.83 20.59
C ALA A 151 -4.18 -8.20 19.93
#